data_AF-A0A7C7R170-F1
#
_entry.id   AF-A0A7C7R170-F1
#
_cell.length_a   1.000
_cell.length_b   1.000
_cell.length_c   1.000
_cell.angle_alpha   90.00
_cell.angle_beta   90.00
_cell.angle_gamma   90.00
#
_symmetry.space_group_name_H-M   'P 1'
#
loop_
_entity.id
_entity.type
_entity.pdbx_description
1 polymer ?
#
loop_
_entity_poly.entity_id
_entity_poly.type
_entity_poly.pdbx_seq_one_letter_code
_entity_poly.pdbx_strand_id
1 'polypeptide(L)'
;MHNNSPEQMPETGRAVDVRAVDMRAHLKMEGGKAFVLQSEFEPAGDQPTAIAELSQGLNDGERNQVLLGATGTGKTFTMAKIIEGTQRPAIILAPNKTLAAQLYGEFKNFFPDNAVEYFVSYYDYYQPEAYVPRTDTFIEK
;
A
#
# COMPACT_ATOMS: atom_id res chain seq x y z
N MET A 1 42.10 -12.28 -4.24
CA MET A 1 42.24 -12.61 -2.80
C MET A 1 42.14 -11.32 -2.03
N HIS A 2 41.03 -11.09 -1.34
CA HIS A 2 40.85 -10.26 -0.14
C HIS A 2 39.52 -10.75 0.46
N ASN A 3 39.57 -11.23 1.70
CA ASN A 3 38.46 -11.86 2.39
C ASN A 3 37.81 -10.81 3.29
N ASN A 4 36.55 -10.44 3.02
CA ASN A 4 35.75 -9.58 3.90
C ASN A 4 35.02 -10.47 4.91
N SER A 5 35.75 -10.98 5.90
CA SER A 5 35.13 -11.66 7.05
C SER A 5 34.40 -10.62 7.93
N PRO A 6 33.16 -10.88 8.36
CA PRO A 6 32.34 -9.95 9.16
C PRO A 6 32.86 -9.65 10.59
N GLU A 7 33.94 -10.30 11.00
CA GLU A 7 34.41 -10.34 12.40
C GLU A 7 35.25 -9.13 12.82
N GLN A 8 35.53 -8.18 11.90
CA GLN A 8 36.44 -7.05 12.14
C GLN A 8 35.76 -5.67 12.25
N MET A 9 34.43 -5.59 12.42
CA MET A 9 33.76 -4.30 12.62
C MET A 9 33.69 -3.94 14.12
N PRO A 10 34.10 -2.73 14.54
CA PRO A 10 33.99 -2.29 15.93
C PRO A 10 32.51 -2.12 16.32
N GLU A 11 32.13 -2.68 17.48
CA GLU A 11 30.77 -2.59 18.01
C GLU A 11 30.38 -1.13 18.32
N THR A 12 29.47 -0.58 17.52
CA THR A 12 28.78 0.67 17.83
C THR A 12 27.60 0.38 18.77
N GLY A 13 27.55 1.12 19.87
CA GLY A 13 26.75 0.83 21.05
C GLY A 13 25.22 0.74 20.86
N ARG A 14 24.62 -0.02 21.79
CA ARG A 14 23.19 -0.16 22.09
C ARG A 14 22.29 -0.33 20.85
N ALA A 15 22.16 -1.57 20.42
CA ALA A 15 20.95 -2.03 19.75
C ALA A 15 19.74 -1.70 20.64
N VAL A 16 18.95 -0.70 20.25
CA VAL A 16 17.60 -0.55 20.75
C VAL A 16 16.86 -1.79 20.25
N ASP A 17 16.52 -2.68 21.18
CA ASP A 17 15.76 -3.88 20.88
C ASP A 17 14.33 -3.48 20.54
N VAL A 18 14.04 -3.31 19.24
CA VAL A 18 12.69 -2.99 18.71
C VAL A 18 11.79 -4.24 18.68
N ARG A 19 12.14 -5.30 19.42
CA ARG A 19 11.36 -6.54 19.50
C ARG A 19 9.95 -6.23 20.03
N ALA A 20 8.99 -6.53 19.17
CA ALA A 20 7.58 -6.71 19.50
C ALA A 20 6.94 -5.51 20.21
N VAL A 21 6.91 -4.35 19.55
CA VAL A 21 5.73 -3.49 19.74
C VAL A 21 4.54 -4.32 19.26
N ASP A 22 3.63 -4.61 20.18
CA ASP A 22 2.40 -5.36 19.91
C ASP A 22 1.56 -4.62 18.86
N MET A 23 1.82 -4.91 17.58
CA MET A 23 1.08 -4.38 16.43
C MET A 23 -0.40 -4.79 16.46
N ARG A 24 -0.79 -5.72 17.34
CA ARG A 24 -2.15 -6.28 17.41
C ARG A 24 -3.16 -5.32 18.04
N ALA A 25 -2.70 -4.28 18.73
CA ALA A 25 -3.55 -3.34 19.47
C ALA A 25 -3.53 -1.90 18.91
N HIS A 26 -3.13 -1.67 17.65
CA HIS A 26 -3.39 -0.37 17.02
C HIS A 26 -4.87 -0.25 16.63
N LEU A 27 -5.75 -0.15 17.64
CA LEU A 27 -6.93 0.70 17.51
C LEU A 27 -6.44 2.02 16.92
N LYS A 28 -7.11 2.51 15.87
CA LYS A 28 -6.78 3.74 15.16
C LYS A 28 -6.32 4.78 16.18
N MET A 29 -5.01 5.12 16.21
CA MET A 29 -4.45 6.07 17.18
C MET A 29 -5.37 7.29 17.19
N GLU A 30 -5.90 7.61 18.37
CA GLU A 30 -7.10 8.41 18.58
C GLU A 30 -7.19 9.63 17.64
N GLY A 31 -8.23 9.70 16.79
CA GLY A 31 -8.52 10.89 15.97
C GLY A 31 -9.08 10.68 14.56
N GLY A 32 -9.20 9.43 14.06
CA GLY A 32 -9.69 9.18 12.70
C GLY A 32 -11.18 8.82 12.61
N LYS A 33 -11.91 9.38 11.62
CA LYS A 33 -13.28 8.93 11.26
C LYS A 33 -13.28 7.44 10.90
N ALA A 34 -14.26 6.67 11.38
CA ALA A 34 -14.46 5.28 10.96
C ALA A 34 -14.63 5.21 9.44
N PHE A 35 -14.05 4.21 8.78
CA PHE A 35 -14.26 3.99 7.36
C PHE A 35 -15.67 3.45 7.18
N VAL A 36 -16.49 4.17 6.40
CA VAL A 36 -17.87 3.79 6.10
C VAL A 36 -18.02 3.75 4.60
N LEU A 37 -18.21 2.57 4.05
CA LEU A 37 -18.36 2.37 2.61
C LEU A 37 -19.79 2.71 2.22
N GLN A 38 -19.95 3.65 1.30
CA GLN A 38 -21.22 3.96 0.65
C GLN A 38 -21.30 3.29 -0.72
N SER A 39 -22.28 2.41 -0.91
CA SER A 39 -22.54 1.74 -2.18
C SER A 39 -23.96 1.19 -2.20
N GLU A 40 -24.56 1.13 -3.39
CA GLU A 40 -25.83 0.44 -3.64
C GLU A 40 -25.63 -1.07 -3.89
N PHE A 41 -24.38 -1.52 -3.99
CA PHE A 41 -24.03 -2.90 -4.29
C PHE A 41 -23.69 -3.67 -3.02
N GLU A 42 -24.14 -4.91 -2.95
CA GLU A 42 -23.69 -5.89 -1.97
C GLU A 42 -22.65 -6.84 -2.58
N PRO A 43 -21.71 -7.37 -1.77
CA PRO A 43 -20.76 -8.37 -2.24
C PRO A 43 -21.47 -9.58 -2.88
N ALA A 44 -21.03 -9.96 -4.08
CA ALA A 44 -21.65 -11.04 -4.86
C ALA A 44 -20.61 -11.97 -5.50
N GLY A 45 -21.04 -13.15 -5.93
CA GLY A 45 -20.15 -14.18 -6.48
C GLY A 45 -19.12 -14.63 -5.45
N ASP A 46 -17.84 -14.63 -5.82
CA ASP A 46 -16.73 -15.04 -4.94
C ASP A 46 -16.27 -13.93 -3.99
N GLN A 47 -16.80 -12.70 -4.12
CA GLN A 47 -16.38 -11.56 -3.30
C GLN A 47 -16.58 -11.79 -1.78
N PRO A 48 -17.72 -12.31 -1.28
CA PRO A 48 -17.90 -12.51 0.16
C PRO A 48 -16.83 -13.42 0.76
N THR A 49 -16.51 -14.52 0.08
CA THR A 49 -15.47 -15.47 0.50
C THR A 49 -14.10 -14.81 0.51
N ALA A 50 -13.73 -14.12 -0.58
CA ALA A 50 -12.45 -13.42 -0.67
C ALA A 50 -12.29 -12.33 0.41
N ILE A 51 -13.35 -11.58 0.72
CA ILE A 51 -13.35 -10.56 1.78
C ILE A 51 -13.11 -11.23 3.14
N ALA A 52 -13.82 -12.32 3.43
CA ALA A 52 -13.70 -13.02 4.71
C ALA A 52 -12.29 -13.60 4.90
N GLU A 53 -11.78 -14.33 3.91
CA GLU A 53 -10.46 -14.96 3.97
C GLU A 53 -9.34 -13.93 4.14
N LEU A 54 -9.33 -12.87 3.32
CA LEU A 54 -8.28 -11.86 3.38
C LEU A 54 -8.35 -11.02 4.66
N SER A 55 -9.56 -10.71 5.14
CA SER A 55 -9.74 -10.00 6.42
C SER A 55 -9.26 -10.86 7.59
N GLN A 56 -9.52 -12.17 7.56
CA GLN A 56 -9.05 -13.10 8.57
C GLN A 56 -7.52 -13.21 8.56
N GLY A 57 -6.89 -13.38 7.40
CA GLY A 57 -5.44 -13.39 7.29
C GLY A 57 -4.79 -12.11 7.84
N LEU A 58 -5.43 -10.95 7.63
CA LEU A 58 -4.96 -9.68 8.21
C LEU A 58 -5.03 -9.67 9.75
N ASN A 59 -6.08 -10.26 10.33
CA ASN A 59 -6.26 -10.38 11.79
C ASN A 59 -5.29 -11.40 12.40
N ASP A 60 -4.98 -12.46 11.67
CA ASP A 60 -4.02 -13.49 12.09
C ASP A 60 -2.56 -13.01 11.97
N GLY A 61 -2.34 -11.84 11.39
CA GLY A 61 -1.03 -11.20 11.26
C GLY A 61 -0.25 -11.65 10.02
N GLU A 62 -0.92 -12.27 9.04
CA GLU A 62 -0.32 -12.59 7.76
C GLU A 62 0.11 -11.32 7.04
N ARG A 63 1.41 -11.25 6.70
CA ARG A 63 2.00 -10.06 6.10
C ARG A 63 1.77 -9.94 4.60
N ASN A 64 1.71 -11.08 3.90
CA ASN A 64 1.63 -11.13 2.45
C ASN A 64 0.46 -12.03 2.06
N GLN A 65 -0.48 -11.48 1.29
CA GLN A 65 -1.66 -12.18 0.80
C GLN A 65 -1.92 -11.77 -0.66
N VAL A 66 -2.55 -12.64 -1.44
CA VAL A 66 -2.81 -12.42 -2.87
C VAL A 66 -4.30 -12.60 -3.17
N LEU A 67 -4.95 -11.54 -3.65
CA LEU A 67 -6.29 -11.61 -4.22
C LEU A 67 -6.20 -12.01 -5.70
N LEU A 68 -6.43 -13.28 -6.01
CA LEU A 68 -6.55 -13.76 -7.38
C LEU A 68 -7.96 -13.52 -7.92
N GLY A 69 -8.16 -12.45 -8.68
CA GLY A 69 -9.46 -12.11 -9.27
C GLY A 69 -9.37 -11.80 -10.76
N ALA A 70 -10.27 -12.39 -11.56
CA ALA A 70 -10.38 -12.09 -12.99
C ALA A 70 -10.75 -10.62 -13.25
N THR A 71 -10.56 -10.13 -14.47
CA THR A 71 -10.99 -8.78 -14.87
C THR A 71 -12.51 -8.67 -14.77
N GLY A 72 -13.02 -7.53 -14.29
CA GLY A 72 -14.46 -7.30 -14.12
C GLY A 72 -15.10 -7.91 -12.87
N THR A 73 -14.35 -8.64 -12.03
CA THR A 73 -14.89 -9.27 -10.80
C THR A 73 -15.05 -8.31 -9.62
N GLY A 74 -14.82 -7.01 -9.80
CA GLY A 74 -15.01 -6.01 -8.73
C GLY A 74 -13.89 -5.98 -7.67
N LYS A 75 -12.63 -6.25 -8.05
CA LYS A 75 -11.48 -6.22 -7.13
C LYS A 75 -11.38 -4.94 -6.28
N THR A 76 -11.67 -3.77 -6.85
CA THR A 76 -11.66 -2.53 -6.07
C THR A 76 -12.69 -2.55 -4.95
N PHE A 77 -13.91 -2.99 -5.25
CA PHE A 77 -14.98 -3.09 -4.26
C PHE A 77 -14.66 -4.11 -3.17
N THR A 78 -14.09 -5.27 -3.54
CA THR A 78 -13.55 -6.26 -2.59
C THR A 78 -12.53 -5.63 -1.64
N MET A 79 -11.54 -4.90 -2.17
CA MET A 79 -10.54 -4.23 -1.35
C MET A 79 -11.14 -3.13 -0.47
N ALA A 80 -12.13 -2.38 -0.97
CA ALA A 80 -12.85 -1.38 -0.18
C ALA A 80 -13.58 -2.02 1.01
N LYS A 81 -14.25 -3.15 0.81
CA LYS A 81 -14.90 -3.90 1.90
C LYS A 81 -13.90 -4.44 2.93
N ILE A 82 -12.71 -4.85 2.52
CA ILE A 82 -11.65 -5.26 3.46
C ILE A 82 -11.15 -4.07 4.28
N ILE A 83 -10.96 -2.90 3.66
CA ILE A 83 -10.55 -1.67 4.36
C ILE A 83 -11.62 -1.24 5.37
N GLU A 84 -12.90 -1.29 4.99
CA GLU A 84 -14.04 -1.06 5.88
C GLU A 84 -14.05 -2.08 7.03
N GLY A 85 -13.94 -3.38 6.75
CA GLY A 85 -14.03 -4.42 7.79
C GLY A 85 -12.88 -4.38 8.80
N THR A 86 -11.66 -4.04 8.34
CA THR A 86 -10.46 -4.04 9.19
C THR A 86 -10.21 -2.70 9.89
N GLN A 87 -10.81 -1.60 9.41
CA GLN A 87 -10.64 -0.26 9.94
C GLN A 87 -9.18 0.24 9.96
N ARG A 88 -8.34 -0.29 9.07
CA ARG A 88 -6.90 0.05 8.98
C ARG A 88 -6.66 1.11 7.89
N PRO A 89 -5.86 2.17 8.15
CA PRO A 89 -5.37 3.04 7.10
C PRO A 89 -4.63 2.23 6.02
N ALA A 90 -4.88 2.54 4.75
CA ALA A 90 -4.36 1.78 3.62
C ALA A 90 -3.62 2.68 2.63
N ILE A 91 -2.60 2.12 1.99
CA ILE A 91 -1.91 2.71 0.84
C ILE A 91 -2.15 1.77 -0.33
N ILE A 92 -2.62 2.32 -1.44
CA ILE A 92 -2.87 1.56 -2.68
C ILE A 92 -1.88 2.03 -3.72
N LEU A 93 -0.98 1.14 -4.12
CA LEU A 93 0.03 1.41 -5.14
C LEU A 93 -0.49 0.98 -6.51
N ALA A 94 -0.43 1.89 -7.47
CA ALA A 94 -0.80 1.63 -8.86
C ALA A 94 0.44 1.73 -9.76
N PRO A 95 0.51 0.95 -10.85
CA PRO A 95 1.67 0.89 -11.73
C PRO A 95 1.82 2.13 -12.63
N ASN A 96 0.78 2.99 -12.74
CA ASN A 96 0.82 4.19 -13.56
C ASN A 96 -0.20 5.24 -13.06
N LYS A 97 -0.05 6.49 -13.54
CA LYS A 97 -0.91 7.62 -13.15
C LYS A 97 -2.38 7.41 -13.56
N THR A 98 -2.65 6.78 -14.70
CA THR A 98 -4.02 6.56 -15.20
C THR A 98 -4.81 5.64 -14.26
N LEU A 99 -4.25 4.49 -13.90
CA LEU A 99 -4.91 3.57 -12.97
C LEU A 99 -4.99 4.15 -11.56
N ALA A 100 -3.97 4.92 -11.14
CA ALA A 100 -3.99 5.61 -9.86
C ALA A 100 -5.17 6.61 -9.78
N ALA A 101 -5.39 7.39 -10.84
CA ALA A 101 -6.51 8.32 -10.92
C ALA A 101 -7.88 7.60 -10.94
N GLN A 102 -7.99 6.48 -11.68
CA GLN A 102 -9.21 5.66 -11.68
C GLN A 102 -9.53 5.13 -10.28
N LEU A 103 -8.55 4.52 -9.61
CA LEU A 103 -8.71 4.01 -8.25
C LEU A 103 -9.08 5.12 -7.28
N TYR A 104 -8.43 6.28 -7.36
CA TYR A 104 -8.77 7.44 -6.54
C TYR A 104 -10.24 7.84 -6.70
N GLY A 105 -10.75 7.91 -7.93
CA GLY A 105 -12.16 8.21 -8.20
C GLY A 105 -13.11 7.16 -7.62
N GLU A 106 -12.80 5.88 -7.82
CA GLU A 106 -13.58 4.76 -7.25
C GLU A 106 -13.61 4.82 -5.71
N PHE A 107 -12.46 5.00 -5.07
CA PHE A 107 -12.36 5.09 -3.60
C PHE A 107 -13.00 6.36 -3.03
N LYS A 108 -12.94 7.51 -3.73
CA LYS A 108 -13.67 8.71 -3.32
C LYS A 108 -15.17 8.50 -3.32
N ASN A 109 -15.69 7.76 -4.29
CA ASN A 109 -17.11 7.40 -4.34
C ASN A 109 -17.48 6.40 -3.24
N PHE A 110 -16.62 5.42 -2.96
CA PHE A 110 -16.86 4.44 -1.89
C PHE A 110 -16.78 5.06 -0.50
N PHE A 111 -15.90 6.03 -0.26
CA PHE A 111 -15.66 6.61 1.07
C PHE A 111 -15.77 8.14 1.06
N PRO A 112 -16.96 8.70 0.75
CA PRO A 112 -17.14 10.15 0.58
C PRO A 112 -16.90 10.93 1.88
N ASP A 113 -17.10 10.29 3.04
CA ASP A 113 -16.93 10.91 4.36
C ASP A 113 -15.54 10.71 4.97
N ASN A 114 -14.63 9.99 4.29
CA ASN A 114 -13.27 9.70 4.74
C ASN A 114 -12.20 10.42 3.88
N ALA A 115 -11.01 10.53 4.46
CA ALA A 115 -9.83 11.06 3.77
C ALA A 115 -9.29 10.03 2.76
N VAL A 116 -9.73 10.17 1.51
CA VAL A 116 -9.13 9.49 0.35
C VAL A 116 -8.22 10.50 -0.34
N GLU A 117 -6.93 10.20 -0.44
CA GLU A 117 -5.91 11.13 -0.94
C GLU A 117 -5.21 10.59 -2.19
N TYR A 118 -4.72 11.49 -3.03
CA TYR A 118 -4.03 11.15 -4.26
C TYR A 118 -2.58 11.67 -4.25
N PHE A 119 -1.62 10.75 -4.21
CA PHE A 119 -0.20 11.08 -4.12
C PHE A 119 0.56 10.54 -5.33
N VAL A 120 0.91 11.44 -6.26
CA VAL A 120 1.68 11.12 -7.47
C VAL A 120 2.74 12.20 -7.71
N SER A 121 3.76 11.87 -8.52
CA SER A 121 4.70 12.88 -8.99
C SER A 121 3.96 14.02 -9.69
N TYR A 122 4.24 15.24 -9.24
CA TYR A 122 3.71 16.48 -9.81
C TYR A 122 4.38 16.86 -11.14
N TYR A 123 5.46 16.18 -11.52
CA TYR A 123 6.13 16.41 -12.81
C TYR A 123 5.41 15.65 -13.93
N ASP A 124 5.07 16.35 -15.01
CA ASP A 124 4.58 15.75 -16.26
C ASP A 124 5.72 15.14 -17.06
N TYR A 125 6.84 15.86 -17.11
CA TYR A 125 8.09 15.41 -17.68
C TYR A 125 9.20 15.61 -16.65
N TYR A 126 9.98 14.56 -16.40
CA TYR A 126 11.15 14.62 -15.54
C TYR A 126 12.34 14.07 -16.31
N GLN A 127 13.30 14.94 -16.59
CA GLN A 127 14.59 14.55 -17.13
C GLN A 127 15.57 14.42 -15.94
N PRO A 128 15.99 13.20 -15.59
CA PRO A 128 17.03 13.05 -14.59
C PRO A 128 18.35 13.59 -15.14
N GLU A 129 19.15 14.18 -14.28
CA GLU A 129 20.55 14.44 -14.55
C GLU A 129 21.24 13.12 -14.90
N ALA A 130 21.98 13.10 -16.01
CA ALA A 130 22.61 11.89 -16.51
C ALA A 130 23.91 12.19 -17.26
N TYR A 131 24.85 11.27 -17.19
CA TYR A 131 26.05 11.30 -18.02
C TYR A 131 26.03 10.12 -18.99
N VAL A 132 26.27 10.39 -20.27
CA VAL A 132 26.26 9.42 -21.37
C VAL A 132 27.70 9.21 -21.87
N PRO A 133 28.41 8.15 -21.43
CA PRO A 133 29.84 8.00 -21.70
C PRO A 133 30.19 7.81 -23.17
N ARG A 134 29.31 7.17 -23.95
CA ARG A 134 29.57 6.86 -25.37
C ARG A 134 29.70 8.12 -26.23
N THR A 135 29.03 9.18 -25.84
CA THR A 135 29.03 10.47 -26.55
C THR A 135 29.71 11.56 -25.74
N ASP A 136 30.31 11.21 -24.59
CA ASP A 136 30.90 12.15 -23.63
C ASP A 136 29.95 13.33 -23.33
N THR A 137 28.67 13.02 -23.13
CA THR A 137 27.61 14.03 -23.01
C THR A 137 27.06 14.03 -21.59
N PHE A 138 27.13 15.18 -20.94
CA PHE A 138 26.41 15.44 -19.70
C PHE A 138 25.06 16.08 -20.00
N ILE A 139 24.01 15.55 -19.36
CA ILE A 139 22.63 15.97 -19.49
C ILE A 139 22.22 16.56 -18.14
N GLU A 140 22.06 17.88 -18.10
CA GLU A 140 21.56 18.59 -16.91
C GLU A 140 20.06 18.36 -16.68
N LYS A 141 19.64 18.64 -15.44
CA LYS A 141 18.26 18.50 -14.95
C LYS A 141 17.32 19.59 -15.47
#